data_AF-A0A6A4V1X4-F1
#
_entry.id   AF-A0A6A4V1X4-F1
#
_cell.length_a   1.000
_cell.length_b   1.000
_cell.length_c   1.000
_cell.angle_alpha   90.00
_cell.angle_beta   90.00
_cell.angle_gamma   90.00
#
_symmetry.space_group_name_H-M   'P 1'
#
loop_
_entity.id
_entity.type
_entity.pdbx_description
1 polymer ?
#
loop_
_entity_poly.entity_id
_entity_poly.type
_entity_poly.pdbx_seq_one_letter_code
_entity_poly.pdbx_strand_id
1 'polypeptide(L)'
;MSIAGQKTQALLLTQRSRDERGVQLLVNGTQVTGGTSLHLLGVTFDRLLHFKDHCDSLRRKVRPRTAQLRRMTGRTWGLREAQLRTVANGYVRGALEYAAGAWLPAASPSHVQLVERELLAAARVVTGCPRSTPRDPLLAEAGIPSAWSTRKTLAARTLCRALALPEDDPLRRVAEADPPTRLRSTTGWRQLGRSALIEAGAEGVTVEPRLEVPLLPWTTCRPIAFNLDVGPGGRRASSNETRREAARQHLAALPAQATWIWSDGSADAGVRRGGGGAVIFTASGETLEVEVAAGGLCSSTRAELFALRAALKRVRDEPSPAPLVACSDSRAALSLLSAGAAAQTTTIGAAIWRTLLDIAERR
;
A
#
# COMPACT_ATOMS: atom_id res chain seq x y z
N MET A 1 -28.10 15.51 -10.88
CA MET A 1 -27.12 14.86 -11.79
C MET A 1 -27.89 14.20 -12.92
N SER A 2 -27.71 14.61 -14.18
CA SER A 2 -28.37 13.98 -15.33
C SER A 2 -27.42 13.00 -16.04
N ILE A 3 -27.84 11.74 -16.24
CA ILE A 3 -27.03 10.70 -16.89
C ILE A 3 -27.09 10.86 -18.42
N ALA A 4 -25.95 10.95 -19.10
CA ALA A 4 -25.94 11.08 -20.56
C ALA A 4 -26.26 9.73 -21.24
N GLY A 5 -27.46 9.59 -21.81
CA GLY A 5 -27.91 8.35 -22.47
C GLY A 5 -26.98 7.86 -23.58
N GLN A 6 -26.48 8.77 -24.42
CA GLN A 6 -25.56 8.43 -25.53
C GLN A 6 -24.19 7.88 -25.09
N LYS A 7 -23.75 8.18 -23.86
CA LYS A 7 -22.50 7.67 -23.28
C LYS A 7 -22.73 6.48 -22.36
N THR A 8 -23.98 6.04 -22.22
CA THR A 8 -24.35 4.95 -21.33
C THR A 8 -24.21 3.62 -22.08
N GLN A 9 -23.51 2.68 -21.48
CA GLN A 9 -23.48 1.29 -21.91
C GLN A 9 -24.17 0.44 -20.84
N ALA A 10 -24.83 -0.63 -21.25
CA ALA A 10 -25.51 -1.54 -20.35
C ALA A 10 -24.99 -2.97 -20.53
N LEU A 11 -24.78 -3.66 -19.41
CA LEU A 11 -24.42 -5.08 -19.37
C LEU A 11 -25.26 -5.74 -18.30
N LEU A 12 -25.99 -6.79 -18.68
CA LEU A 12 -26.73 -7.60 -17.74
C LEU A 12 -25.81 -8.70 -17.20
N LEU A 13 -25.64 -8.75 -15.87
CA LEU A 13 -24.93 -9.82 -15.20
C LEU A 13 -25.92 -10.94 -14.84
N THR A 14 -25.85 -12.05 -15.58
CA THR A 14 -26.75 -13.20 -15.40
C THR A 14 -26.03 -14.47 -15.83
N GLN A 15 -26.30 -15.58 -15.15
CA GLN A 15 -25.78 -16.90 -15.54
C GLN A 15 -26.66 -17.59 -16.59
N ARG A 16 -27.91 -17.12 -16.80
CA ARG A 16 -28.86 -17.76 -17.71
C ARG A 16 -28.64 -17.26 -19.13
N SER A 17 -28.43 -18.19 -20.07
CA SER A 17 -28.22 -17.87 -21.49
C SER A 17 -29.43 -17.19 -22.15
N ARG A 18 -30.66 -17.51 -21.70
CA ARG A 18 -31.88 -16.89 -22.24
C ARG A 18 -31.97 -15.38 -22.00
N ASP A 19 -31.27 -14.89 -20.97
CA ASP A 19 -31.25 -13.47 -20.60
C ASP A 19 -30.16 -12.70 -21.39
N GLU A 20 -29.38 -13.38 -22.24
CA GLU A 20 -28.26 -12.80 -23.01
C GLU A 20 -28.71 -11.81 -24.08
N ARG A 21 -29.97 -11.85 -24.50
CA ARG A 21 -30.53 -10.99 -25.52
C ARG A 21 -31.67 -10.16 -24.92
N GLY A 22 -31.56 -8.84 -24.98
CA GLY A 22 -32.74 -7.98 -24.89
C GLY A 22 -32.91 -7.11 -23.65
N VAL A 23 -31.84 -6.69 -22.98
CA VAL A 23 -31.99 -5.55 -22.06
C VAL A 23 -32.05 -4.26 -22.86
N GLN A 24 -33.17 -3.54 -22.72
CA GLN A 24 -33.33 -2.19 -23.21
C GLN A 24 -33.60 -1.28 -22.01
N LEU A 25 -32.79 -0.24 -21.85
CA LEU A 25 -32.95 0.75 -20.80
C LEU A 25 -33.27 2.09 -21.44
N LEU A 26 -34.26 2.79 -20.91
CA LEU A 26 -34.51 4.17 -21.29
C LEU A 26 -33.75 5.09 -20.33
N VAL A 27 -32.70 5.75 -20.82
CA VAL A 27 -31.86 6.66 -20.03
C VAL A 27 -31.98 8.06 -20.60
N ASN A 28 -32.67 8.94 -19.88
CA ASN A 28 -32.93 10.33 -20.31
C ASN A 28 -33.49 10.41 -21.74
N GLY A 29 -34.53 9.63 -22.04
CA GLY A 29 -35.18 9.58 -23.35
C GLY A 29 -34.38 8.86 -24.44
N THR A 30 -33.15 8.41 -24.15
CA THR A 30 -32.33 7.62 -25.09
C THR A 30 -32.49 6.13 -24.78
N GLN A 31 -32.80 5.33 -25.79
CA GLN A 31 -32.84 3.87 -25.66
C GLN A 31 -31.41 3.30 -25.71
N VAL A 32 -31.00 2.61 -24.65
CA VAL A 32 -29.70 1.97 -24.52
C VAL A 32 -29.90 0.46 -24.58
N THR A 33 -29.32 -0.18 -25.59
CA THR A 33 -29.35 -1.65 -25.74
C THR A 33 -28.18 -2.27 -24.97
N GLY A 34 -28.46 -3.29 -24.17
CA GLY A 34 -27.46 -4.07 -23.46
C GLY A 34 -26.57 -4.85 -24.41
N GLY A 35 -25.25 -4.72 -24.23
CA GLY A 35 -24.24 -5.49 -24.95
C GLY A 35 -23.88 -6.80 -24.22
N THR A 36 -23.13 -7.67 -24.89
CA THR A 36 -22.55 -8.88 -24.29
C THR A 36 -21.30 -8.59 -23.46
N SER A 37 -20.68 -7.43 -23.70
CA SER A 37 -19.54 -6.91 -22.96
C SER A 37 -19.68 -5.41 -22.71
N LEU A 38 -18.95 -4.93 -21.70
CA LEU A 38 -18.90 -3.54 -21.26
C LEU A 38 -17.44 -3.12 -21.09
N HIS A 39 -17.07 -1.96 -21.63
CA HIS A 39 -15.74 -1.39 -21.43
C HIS A 39 -15.81 -0.28 -20.38
N LEU A 40 -15.17 -0.48 -19.23
CA LEU A 40 -15.14 0.48 -18.15
C LEU A 40 -13.72 0.67 -17.63
N LEU A 41 -13.23 1.90 -17.65
CA LEU A 41 -11.90 2.29 -17.15
C LEU A 41 -10.77 1.37 -17.64
N GLY A 42 -10.82 0.98 -18.92
CA GLY A 42 -9.80 0.12 -19.55
C GLY A 42 -9.92 -1.38 -19.25
N VAL A 43 -10.98 -1.83 -18.56
CA VAL A 43 -11.30 -3.25 -18.32
C VAL A 43 -12.53 -3.64 -19.13
N THR A 44 -12.49 -4.82 -19.75
CA THR A 44 -13.63 -5.39 -20.49
C THR A 44 -14.35 -6.40 -19.61
N PHE A 45 -15.57 -6.08 -19.22
CA PHE A 45 -16.43 -6.96 -18.45
C PHE A 45 -17.29 -7.75 -19.41
N ASP A 46 -17.34 -9.07 -19.24
CA ASP A 46 -18.33 -9.93 -19.91
C ASP A 46 -19.47 -10.26 -18.94
N ARG A 47 -20.59 -10.74 -19.48
CA ARG A 47 -21.80 -11.11 -18.72
C ARG A 47 -21.54 -12.00 -17.50
N LEU A 48 -20.54 -12.89 -17.58
CA LEU A 48 -20.23 -13.87 -16.55
C LEU A 48 -19.07 -13.46 -15.64
N LEU A 49 -18.46 -12.30 -15.90
CA LEU A 49 -17.24 -11.81 -15.25
C LEU A 49 -16.09 -12.82 -15.35
N HIS A 50 -15.97 -13.52 -16.50
CA HIS A 50 -14.88 -14.45 -16.77
C HIS A 50 -13.62 -13.77 -17.34
N PHE A 51 -13.77 -12.54 -17.84
CA PHE A 51 -12.73 -11.68 -18.40
C PHE A 51 -11.97 -12.31 -19.57
N LYS A 52 -12.64 -13.16 -20.36
CA LYS A 52 -12.01 -13.83 -21.51
C LYS A 52 -11.55 -12.81 -22.54
N ASP A 53 -12.47 -11.98 -23.02
CA ASP A 53 -12.21 -11.00 -24.07
C ASP A 53 -11.21 -9.93 -23.62
N HIS A 54 -11.23 -9.61 -22.31
CA HIS A 54 -10.22 -8.77 -21.68
C HIS A 54 -8.82 -9.39 -21.79
N CYS A 55 -8.65 -10.64 -21.37
CA CYS A 55 -7.37 -11.34 -21.45
C CYS A 55 -6.88 -11.48 -22.90
N ASP A 56 -7.77 -11.81 -23.84
CA ASP A 56 -7.43 -11.90 -25.26
C ASP A 56 -6.99 -10.53 -25.84
N SER A 57 -7.63 -9.44 -25.41
CA SER A 57 -7.22 -8.07 -25.75
C SER A 57 -5.84 -7.71 -25.20
N LEU A 58 -5.58 -8.05 -23.92
CA LEU A 58 -4.27 -7.83 -23.29
C LEU A 58 -3.14 -8.55 -24.04
N ARG A 59 -3.36 -9.81 -24.44
CA ARG A 59 -2.37 -10.56 -25.23
C ARG A 59 -2.09 -9.91 -26.58
N ARG A 60 -3.14 -9.52 -27.31
CA ARG A 60 -3.00 -8.81 -28.59
C ARG A 60 -2.21 -7.51 -28.43
N LYS A 61 -2.43 -6.80 -27.32
CA LYS A 61 -1.71 -5.56 -26.99
C LYS A 61 -0.24 -5.80 -26.65
N VAL A 62 0.08 -6.89 -25.95
CA VAL A 62 1.41 -7.10 -25.35
C VAL A 62 2.36 -7.89 -26.25
N ARG A 63 1.87 -8.78 -27.11
CA ARG A 63 2.72 -9.52 -28.04
C ARG A 63 3.61 -8.63 -28.92
N PRO A 64 3.09 -7.55 -29.54
CA PRO A 64 3.94 -6.60 -30.27
C PRO A 64 4.97 -5.92 -29.38
N ARG A 65 4.63 -5.63 -28.11
CA ARG A 65 5.56 -5.02 -27.14
C ARG A 65 6.70 -5.95 -26.79
N THR A 66 6.42 -7.24 -26.61
CA THR A 66 7.45 -8.27 -26.39
C THR A 66 8.34 -8.42 -27.63
N ALA A 67 7.77 -8.33 -28.84
CA ALA A 67 8.56 -8.35 -30.07
C ALA A 67 9.46 -7.11 -30.18
N GLN A 68 8.98 -5.93 -29.79
CA GLN A 68 9.78 -4.70 -29.72
C GLN A 68 10.90 -4.81 -28.67
N LEU A 69 10.59 -5.33 -27.47
CA LEU A 69 11.59 -5.60 -26.44
C LEU A 69 12.70 -6.53 -26.98
N ARG A 70 12.34 -7.57 -27.75
CA ARG A 70 13.31 -8.48 -28.37
C ARG A 70 14.22 -7.76 -29.36
N ARG A 71 13.70 -6.80 -30.12
CA ARG A 71 14.51 -5.98 -31.04
C ARG A 71 15.49 -5.05 -30.34
N MET A 72 15.35 -4.82 -29.03
CA MET A 72 16.31 -4.04 -28.23
C MET A 72 17.45 -4.90 -27.68
N THR A 73 17.42 -6.22 -27.93
CA THR A 73 18.49 -7.14 -27.54
C THR A 73 19.57 -7.20 -28.62
N GLY A 74 20.83 -7.28 -28.22
CA GLY A 74 21.97 -7.32 -29.13
C GLY A 74 23.28 -7.47 -28.36
N ARG A 75 24.24 -8.23 -28.90
CA ARG A 75 25.49 -8.56 -28.19
C ARG A 75 26.41 -7.35 -27.99
N THR A 76 26.45 -6.44 -28.96
CA THR A 76 27.39 -5.30 -28.98
C THR A 76 26.70 -3.94 -28.83
N TRP A 77 25.41 -3.83 -29.17
CA TRP A 77 24.67 -2.56 -29.19
C TRP A 77 23.36 -2.61 -28.39
N GLY A 78 22.96 -3.78 -27.88
CA GLY A 78 21.68 -3.97 -27.22
C GLY A 78 21.65 -3.45 -25.79
N LEU A 79 20.44 -3.38 -25.24
CA LEU A 79 20.24 -3.05 -23.84
C LEU A 79 20.81 -4.14 -22.94
N ARG A 80 21.39 -3.72 -21.81
CA ARG A 80 21.82 -4.64 -20.75
C ARG A 80 20.62 -5.23 -20.03
N GLU A 81 20.80 -6.36 -19.37
CA GLU A 81 19.73 -7.09 -18.69
C GLU A 81 18.94 -6.21 -17.70
N ALA A 82 19.62 -5.39 -16.89
CA ALA A 82 18.97 -4.48 -15.95
C ALA A 82 18.06 -3.46 -16.66
N GLN A 83 18.46 -2.97 -17.84
CA GLN A 83 17.66 -2.05 -18.64
C GLN A 83 16.48 -2.78 -19.29
N LEU A 84 16.70 -3.97 -19.83
CA LEU A 84 15.63 -4.83 -20.39
C LEU A 84 14.59 -5.17 -19.32
N ARG A 85 15.02 -5.46 -18.08
CA ARG A 85 14.15 -5.71 -16.93
C ARG A 85 13.27 -4.52 -16.61
N THR A 86 13.83 -3.30 -16.60
CA THR A 86 13.06 -2.06 -16.41
C THR A 86 12.03 -1.86 -17.53
N VAL A 87 12.45 -2.01 -18.79
CA VAL A 87 11.54 -1.85 -19.94
C VAL A 87 10.45 -2.92 -19.93
N ALA A 88 10.77 -4.19 -19.65
CA ALA A 88 9.80 -5.27 -19.57
C ALA A 88 8.76 -5.02 -18.47
N ASN A 89 9.20 -4.62 -17.27
CA ASN A 89 8.28 -4.33 -16.16
C ASN A 89 7.36 -3.13 -16.46
N GLY A 90 7.89 -2.04 -17.02
CA GLY A 90 7.09 -0.85 -17.33
C GLY A 90 6.18 -1.02 -18.54
N TYR A 91 6.73 -1.54 -19.65
CA TYR A 91 6.07 -1.52 -20.96
C TYR A 91 5.22 -2.77 -21.26
N VAL A 92 5.70 -3.96 -20.86
CA VAL A 92 4.99 -5.23 -21.09
C VAL A 92 4.10 -5.54 -19.89
N ARG A 93 4.70 -5.74 -18.71
CA ARG A 93 3.98 -6.14 -17.50
C ARG A 93 2.99 -5.07 -17.06
N GLY A 94 3.38 -3.79 -17.07
CA GLY A 94 2.47 -2.68 -16.75
C GLY A 94 1.20 -2.65 -17.61
N ALA A 95 1.28 -3.08 -18.87
CA ALA A 95 0.09 -3.21 -19.73
C ALA A 95 -0.73 -4.46 -19.45
N LEU A 96 -0.10 -5.59 -19.10
CA LEU A 96 -0.79 -6.82 -18.70
C LEU A 96 -1.52 -6.65 -17.37
N GLU A 97 -0.92 -5.96 -16.40
CA GLU A 97 -1.41 -5.87 -15.03
C GLU A 97 -2.23 -4.59 -14.74
N TYR A 98 -2.52 -3.80 -15.78
CA TYR A 98 -3.39 -2.63 -15.63
C TYR A 98 -4.75 -3.04 -15.05
N ALA A 99 -5.14 -2.37 -13.96
CA ALA A 99 -6.35 -2.65 -13.19
C ALA A 99 -6.52 -4.13 -12.78
N ALA A 100 -5.43 -4.91 -12.68
CA ALA A 100 -5.48 -6.35 -12.40
C ALA A 100 -6.22 -6.70 -11.12
N GLY A 101 -6.24 -5.83 -10.11
CA GLY A 101 -7.02 -6.05 -8.89
C GLY A 101 -8.52 -6.21 -9.12
N ALA A 102 -9.06 -5.68 -10.23
CA ALA A 102 -10.48 -5.73 -10.56
C ALA A 102 -10.90 -7.03 -11.28
N TRP A 103 -9.99 -7.65 -12.04
CA TRP A 103 -10.32 -8.77 -12.93
C TRP A 103 -9.49 -10.03 -12.69
N LEU A 104 -8.21 -9.91 -12.34
CA LEU A 104 -7.30 -11.06 -12.22
C LEU A 104 -7.70 -12.02 -11.10
N PRO A 105 -8.15 -11.57 -9.90
CA PRO A 105 -8.68 -12.47 -8.89
C PRO A 105 -9.87 -13.32 -9.35
N ALA A 106 -10.72 -12.76 -10.22
CA ALA A 106 -11.91 -13.42 -10.76
C ALA A 106 -11.65 -14.23 -12.05
N ALA A 107 -10.50 -14.03 -12.70
CA ALA A 107 -10.15 -14.73 -13.91
C ALA A 107 -10.00 -16.24 -13.67
N SER A 108 -10.48 -17.04 -14.64
CA SER A 108 -10.33 -18.50 -14.60
C SER A 108 -8.85 -18.92 -14.64
N PRO A 109 -8.50 -20.11 -14.11
CA PRO A 109 -7.14 -20.66 -14.20
C PRO A 109 -6.57 -20.62 -15.63
N SER A 110 -7.39 -20.96 -16.63
CA SER A 110 -7.00 -20.93 -18.04
C SER A 110 -6.64 -19.53 -18.51
N HIS A 111 -7.39 -18.50 -18.09
CA HIS A 111 -7.11 -17.10 -18.44
C HIS A 111 -5.87 -16.56 -17.72
N VAL A 112 -5.66 -16.91 -16.45
CA VAL A 112 -4.43 -16.58 -15.72
C VAL A 112 -3.20 -17.19 -16.41
N GLN A 113 -3.33 -18.44 -16.87
CA GLN A 113 -2.26 -19.11 -17.62
C GLN A 113 -1.93 -18.40 -18.95
N LEU A 114 -2.91 -17.77 -19.60
CA LEU A 114 -2.66 -16.97 -20.80
C LEU A 114 -1.82 -15.72 -20.50
N VAL A 115 -2.12 -15.03 -19.41
CA VAL A 115 -1.33 -13.86 -18.95
C VAL A 115 0.09 -14.30 -18.62
N GLU A 116 0.25 -15.41 -17.89
CA GLU A 116 1.55 -15.93 -17.52
C GLU A 116 2.41 -16.33 -18.73
N ARG A 117 1.80 -16.86 -19.80
CA ARG A 117 2.53 -17.16 -21.04
C ARG A 117 3.18 -15.93 -21.64
N GLU A 118 2.51 -14.78 -21.60
CA GLU A 118 3.06 -13.52 -22.12
C GLU A 118 4.15 -12.96 -21.17
N LEU A 119 4.00 -13.10 -19.84
CA LEU A 119 5.05 -12.77 -18.87
C LEU A 119 6.31 -13.63 -19.08
N LEU A 120 6.15 -14.94 -19.25
CA LEU A 120 7.25 -15.87 -19.54
C LEU A 120 7.91 -15.59 -20.89
N ALA A 121 7.16 -15.07 -21.88
CA ALA A 121 7.74 -14.66 -23.15
C ALA A 121 8.62 -13.43 -22.99
N ALA A 122 8.19 -12.45 -22.19
CA ALA A 122 9.00 -11.28 -21.85
C ALA A 122 10.22 -11.65 -21.00
N ALA A 123 10.06 -12.53 -20.00
CA ALA A 123 11.15 -13.00 -19.16
C ALA A 123 12.30 -13.61 -19.97
N ARG A 124 11.99 -14.47 -20.95
CA ARG A 124 13.01 -15.04 -21.86
C ARG A 124 13.74 -14.00 -22.70
N VAL A 125 13.07 -12.90 -23.04
CA VAL A 125 13.72 -11.81 -23.76
C VAL A 125 14.67 -11.04 -22.83
N VAL A 126 14.28 -10.81 -21.58
CA VAL A 126 15.12 -10.16 -20.58
C VAL A 126 16.38 -10.98 -20.29
N THR A 127 16.21 -12.28 -20.02
CA THR A 127 17.31 -13.14 -19.56
C THR A 127 18.10 -13.81 -20.70
N GLY A 128 17.55 -13.82 -21.92
CA GLY A 128 18.12 -14.58 -23.05
C GLY A 128 17.99 -16.11 -22.90
N CYS A 129 17.29 -16.60 -21.89
CA CYS A 129 17.17 -18.03 -21.62
C CYS A 129 16.35 -18.80 -22.69
N PRO A 130 16.67 -20.08 -22.95
CA PRO A 130 15.96 -20.90 -23.92
C PRO A 130 14.51 -21.22 -23.49
N ARG A 131 13.73 -21.78 -24.41
CA ARG A 131 12.33 -22.15 -24.16
C ARG A 131 12.18 -23.20 -23.06
N SER A 132 13.14 -24.10 -22.93
CA SER A 132 13.19 -25.22 -21.98
C SER A 132 13.48 -24.80 -20.53
N THR A 133 13.90 -23.56 -20.28
CA THR A 133 14.21 -23.09 -18.92
C THR A 133 12.98 -23.22 -18.00
N PRO A 134 13.16 -23.76 -16.78
CA PRO A 134 12.09 -23.82 -15.78
C PRO A 134 11.45 -22.45 -15.51
N ARG A 135 10.12 -22.44 -15.31
CA ARG A 135 9.31 -21.21 -15.30
C ARG A 135 9.62 -20.29 -14.12
N ASP A 136 9.69 -20.84 -12.91
CA ASP A 136 9.82 -20.03 -11.69
C ASP A 136 11.21 -19.39 -11.58
N PRO A 137 12.33 -20.10 -11.80
CA PRO A 137 13.66 -19.47 -11.84
C PRO A 137 13.79 -18.42 -12.95
N LEU A 138 13.18 -18.67 -14.12
CA LEU A 138 13.18 -17.71 -15.23
C LEU A 138 12.49 -16.39 -14.86
N LEU A 139 11.32 -16.47 -14.21
CA LEU A 139 10.58 -15.30 -13.74
C LEU A 139 11.33 -14.56 -12.64
N ALA A 140 11.92 -15.29 -11.70
CA ALA A 140 12.75 -14.74 -10.64
C ALA A 140 13.97 -13.98 -11.19
N GLU A 141 14.72 -14.59 -12.11
CA GLU A 141 15.88 -13.98 -12.76
C GLU A 141 15.47 -12.74 -13.57
N ALA A 142 14.36 -12.81 -14.29
CA ALA A 142 13.84 -11.66 -15.04
C ALA A 142 13.29 -10.54 -14.14
N GLY A 143 13.17 -10.75 -12.82
CA GLY A 143 12.51 -9.82 -11.90
C GLY A 143 11.05 -9.55 -12.26
N ILE A 144 10.34 -10.59 -12.72
CA ILE A 144 8.92 -10.53 -13.10
C ILE A 144 8.14 -11.50 -12.21
N PRO A 145 7.18 -11.04 -11.38
CA PRO A 145 6.37 -11.95 -10.59
C PRO A 145 5.45 -12.79 -11.49
N SER A 146 5.16 -14.01 -11.07
CA SER A 146 4.17 -14.85 -11.78
C SER A 146 2.78 -14.23 -11.75
N ALA A 147 1.94 -14.55 -12.75
CA ALA A 147 0.55 -14.10 -12.75
C ALA A 147 -0.21 -14.68 -11.55
N TRP A 148 0.15 -15.88 -11.09
CA TRP A 148 -0.48 -16.56 -9.95
C TRP A 148 -0.15 -15.88 -8.61
N SER A 149 1.11 -15.55 -8.36
CA SER A 149 1.52 -14.82 -7.16
C SER A 149 0.86 -13.44 -7.14
N THR A 150 0.93 -12.72 -8.27
CA THR A 150 0.29 -11.41 -8.44
C THR A 150 -1.21 -11.47 -8.17
N ARG A 151 -1.90 -12.50 -8.68
CA ARG A 151 -3.33 -12.73 -8.43
C ARG A 151 -3.65 -12.83 -6.93
N LYS A 152 -2.89 -13.64 -6.18
CA LYS A 152 -3.04 -13.79 -4.73
C LYS A 152 -2.76 -12.48 -3.99
N THR A 153 -1.63 -11.83 -4.31
CA THR A 153 -1.23 -10.55 -3.70
C THR A 153 -2.26 -9.46 -3.93
N LEU A 154 -2.79 -9.32 -5.14
CA LEU A 154 -3.81 -8.32 -5.44
C LEU A 154 -5.14 -8.63 -4.74
N ALA A 155 -5.54 -9.89 -4.66
CA ALA A 155 -6.73 -10.29 -3.92
C ALA A 155 -6.62 -9.95 -2.43
N ALA A 156 -5.49 -10.29 -1.79
CA ALA A 156 -5.23 -9.96 -0.39
C ALA A 156 -5.20 -8.44 -0.16
N ARG A 157 -4.53 -7.67 -1.04
CA ARG A 157 -4.49 -6.20 -0.95
C ARG A 157 -5.86 -5.56 -1.11
N THR A 158 -6.67 -6.04 -2.06
CA THR A 158 -8.05 -5.55 -2.23
C THR A 158 -8.89 -5.87 -1.01
N LEU A 159 -8.75 -7.09 -0.45
CA LEU A 159 -9.44 -7.48 0.78
C LEU A 159 -9.07 -6.59 1.97
N CYS A 160 -7.79 -6.44 2.28
CA CYS A 160 -7.34 -5.57 3.36
C CYS A 160 -7.76 -4.11 3.14
N ARG A 161 -7.70 -3.60 1.91
CA ARG A 161 -8.17 -2.23 1.62
C ARG A 161 -9.65 -2.04 1.88
N ALA A 162 -10.46 -3.05 1.55
CA ALA A 162 -11.89 -3.01 1.80
C ALA A 162 -12.22 -3.14 3.30
N LEU A 163 -11.52 -4.03 4.02
CA LEU A 163 -11.66 -4.17 5.48
C LEU A 163 -11.19 -2.94 6.27
N ALA A 164 -10.28 -2.15 5.69
CA ALA A 164 -9.80 -0.90 6.30
C ALA A 164 -10.80 0.26 6.20
N LEU A 165 -11.89 0.14 5.45
CA LEU A 165 -12.92 1.19 5.35
C LEU A 165 -13.80 1.23 6.61
N PRO A 166 -14.61 2.28 6.83
CA PRO A 166 -15.59 2.31 7.91
C PRO A 166 -16.60 1.17 7.85
N GLU A 167 -17.19 0.87 9.00
CA GLU A 167 -18.20 -0.20 9.16
C GLU A 167 -19.47 0.03 8.34
N ASP A 168 -19.81 1.29 8.07
CA ASP A 168 -20.94 1.66 7.24
C ASP A 168 -20.64 1.62 5.73
N ASP A 169 -19.37 1.49 5.32
CA ASP A 169 -18.99 1.42 3.93
C ASP A 169 -19.48 0.11 3.27
N PRO A 170 -20.22 0.20 2.14
CA PRO A 170 -20.77 -0.97 1.48
C PRO A 170 -19.69 -1.96 1.01
N LEU A 171 -18.50 -1.50 0.63
CA LEU A 171 -17.41 -2.35 0.20
C LEU A 171 -16.79 -3.14 1.37
N ARG A 172 -16.76 -2.57 2.59
CA ARG A 172 -16.37 -3.30 3.79
C ARG A 172 -17.36 -4.42 4.10
N ARG A 173 -18.66 -4.12 4.07
CA ARG A 173 -19.71 -5.15 4.25
C ARG A 173 -19.57 -6.29 3.24
N VAL A 174 -19.26 -5.96 1.98
CA VAL A 174 -18.97 -6.97 0.95
C VAL A 174 -17.74 -7.79 1.33
N ALA A 175 -16.66 -7.18 1.82
CA ALA A 175 -15.42 -7.86 2.23
C ALA A 175 -15.62 -8.83 3.41
N GLU A 176 -16.42 -8.42 4.38
CA GLU A 176 -16.74 -9.19 5.59
C GLU A 176 -17.70 -10.35 5.28
N ALA A 177 -18.63 -10.16 4.34
CA ALA A 177 -19.58 -11.20 3.96
C ALA A 177 -18.90 -12.48 3.47
N ASP A 178 -19.46 -13.63 3.86
CA ASP A 178 -19.05 -14.94 3.38
C ASP A 178 -20.24 -15.71 2.79
N PRO A 179 -20.76 -15.29 1.61
CA PRO A 179 -21.91 -15.94 1.01
C PRO A 179 -21.52 -17.34 0.49
N PRO A 180 -22.45 -18.32 0.55
CA PRO A 180 -22.20 -19.65 0.03
C PRO A 180 -21.91 -19.60 -1.47
N THR A 181 -20.82 -20.24 -1.88
CA THR A 181 -20.49 -20.37 -3.31
C THR A 181 -21.22 -21.54 -3.92
N ARG A 182 -22.07 -21.24 -4.92
CA ARG A 182 -22.71 -22.28 -5.73
C ARG A 182 -21.70 -23.12 -6.52
N LEU A 183 -20.67 -22.50 -7.09
CA LEU A 183 -19.65 -23.16 -7.92
C LEU A 183 -18.27 -22.98 -7.30
N ARG A 184 -17.53 -24.09 -7.13
CA ARG A 184 -16.14 -24.07 -6.61
C ARG A 184 -15.16 -23.31 -7.52
N SER A 185 -15.46 -23.23 -8.81
CA SER A 185 -14.63 -22.53 -9.80
C SER A 185 -14.79 -21.00 -9.75
N THR A 186 -15.88 -20.50 -9.17
CA THR A 186 -16.11 -19.06 -9.03
C THR A 186 -15.34 -18.54 -7.83
N THR A 187 -14.14 -18.03 -8.09
CA THR A 187 -13.27 -17.47 -7.05
C THR A 187 -13.25 -15.96 -7.19
N GLY A 188 -13.62 -15.25 -6.13
CA GLY A 188 -13.53 -13.78 -6.07
C GLY A 188 -12.29 -13.32 -5.29
N TRP A 189 -12.05 -12.01 -5.29
CA TRP A 189 -10.97 -11.41 -4.50
C TRP A 189 -11.10 -11.66 -2.99
N ARG A 190 -12.33 -11.85 -2.47
CA ARG A 190 -12.58 -12.15 -1.04
C ARG A 190 -11.96 -13.46 -0.61
N GLN A 191 -12.41 -14.55 -1.20
CA GLN A 191 -11.97 -15.90 -0.86
C GLN A 191 -10.49 -16.10 -1.17
N LEU A 192 -10.06 -15.63 -2.34
CA LEU A 192 -8.65 -15.72 -2.71
C LEU A 192 -7.77 -14.86 -1.79
N GLY A 193 -8.26 -13.68 -1.38
CA GLY A 193 -7.56 -12.83 -0.43
C GLY A 193 -7.42 -13.48 0.94
N ARG A 194 -8.50 -14.08 1.48
CA ARG A 194 -8.45 -14.83 2.75
C ARG A 194 -7.47 -16.00 2.67
N SER A 195 -7.57 -16.82 1.61
CA SER A 195 -6.64 -17.93 1.38
C SER A 195 -5.19 -17.47 1.27
N ALA A 196 -4.94 -16.35 0.59
CA ALA A 196 -3.60 -15.77 0.47
C ALA A 196 -3.07 -15.23 1.81
N LEU A 197 -3.93 -14.69 2.68
CA LEU A 197 -3.53 -14.28 4.03
C LEU A 197 -3.20 -15.48 4.91
N ILE A 198 -3.98 -16.57 4.84
CA ILE A 198 -3.72 -17.82 5.55
C ILE A 198 -2.37 -18.41 5.10
N GLU A 199 -2.13 -18.52 3.80
CA GLU A 199 -0.87 -19.01 3.22
C GLU A 199 0.34 -18.15 3.66
N ALA A 200 0.13 -16.85 3.84
CA ALA A 200 1.15 -15.93 4.33
C ALA A 200 1.33 -15.95 5.86
N GLY A 201 0.56 -16.74 6.61
CA GLY A 201 0.57 -16.75 8.08
C GLY A 201 0.05 -15.44 8.70
N ALA A 202 -0.80 -14.72 7.97
CA ALA A 202 -1.41 -13.45 8.36
C ALA A 202 -2.92 -13.58 8.66
N GLU A 203 -3.38 -14.80 8.95
CA GLU A 203 -4.74 -15.04 9.42
C GLU A 203 -4.96 -14.37 10.79
N GLY A 204 -6.13 -13.77 11.00
CA GLY A 204 -6.48 -13.09 12.25
C GLY A 204 -5.74 -11.76 12.49
N VAL A 205 -4.89 -11.32 11.56
CA VAL A 205 -4.26 -9.99 11.65
C VAL A 205 -5.33 -8.91 11.54
N THR A 206 -5.41 -8.06 12.55
CA THR A 206 -6.28 -6.89 12.54
C THR A 206 -5.85 -5.94 11.44
N VAL A 207 -6.74 -5.73 10.46
CA VAL A 207 -6.55 -4.71 9.44
C VAL A 207 -6.82 -3.35 10.05
N GLU A 208 -5.83 -2.46 9.99
CA GLU A 208 -6.00 -1.11 10.50
C GLU A 208 -6.97 -0.29 9.67
N PRO A 209 -7.78 0.56 10.31
CA PRO A 209 -8.63 1.49 9.59
C PRO A 209 -7.78 2.44 8.76
N ARG A 210 -8.29 2.74 7.56
CA ARG A 210 -7.72 3.75 6.69
C ARG A 210 -7.95 5.13 7.29
N LEU A 211 -6.97 6.02 7.16
CA LEU A 211 -7.20 7.43 7.44
C LEU A 211 -8.13 8.01 6.36
N GLU A 212 -9.37 8.31 6.75
CA GLU A 212 -10.38 8.83 5.81
C GLU A 212 -10.22 10.31 5.52
N VAL A 213 -10.14 11.08 6.60
CA VAL A 213 -10.02 12.53 6.55
C VAL A 213 -8.61 12.87 7.04
N PRO A 214 -7.70 13.26 6.13
CA PRO A 214 -6.43 13.83 6.55
C PRO A 214 -6.69 15.14 7.31
N LEU A 215 -5.73 15.55 8.14
CA LEU A 215 -5.79 16.89 8.72
C LEU A 215 -5.76 17.93 7.58
N LEU A 216 -6.43 19.05 7.79
CA LEU A 216 -6.62 20.03 6.72
C LEU A 216 -5.27 20.67 6.37
N PRO A 217 -4.97 20.90 5.07
CA PRO A 217 -3.70 21.51 4.64
C PRO A 217 -3.41 22.88 5.26
N TRP A 218 -4.46 23.63 5.61
CA TRP A 218 -4.37 24.96 6.22
C TRP A 218 -4.37 24.94 7.76
N THR A 219 -4.26 23.77 8.40
CA THR A 219 -4.11 23.68 9.86
C THR A 219 -2.78 24.31 10.28
N THR A 220 -2.84 25.38 11.06
CA THR A 220 -1.65 26.06 11.59
C THR A 220 -0.88 25.10 12.49
N CYS A 221 0.36 24.77 12.10
CA CYS A 221 1.19 23.81 12.83
C CYS A 221 2.22 24.48 13.75
N ARG A 222 2.23 25.81 13.88
CA ARG A 222 3.13 26.50 14.81
C ARG A 222 2.55 26.43 16.22
N PRO A 223 3.40 26.20 17.25
CA PRO A 223 4.87 26.26 17.27
C PRO A 223 5.61 24.92 17.07
N ILE A 224 5.02 23.90 16.44
CA ILE A 224 5.64 22.57 16.30
C ILE A 224 6.75 22.58 15.22
N ALA A 225 7.94 22.10 15.57
CA ALA A 225 9.07 21.96 14.67
C ALA A 225 9.67 20.55 14.74
N PHE A 226 10.05 20.01 13.58
CA PHE A 226 10.78 18.75 13.47
C PHE A 226 12.20 19.02 13.01
N ASN A 227 13.18 18.61 13.80
CA ASN A 227 14.58 18.68 13.40
C ASN A 227 15.13 17.27 13.12
N LEU A 228 15.64 17.09 11.91
CA LEU A 228 16.21 15.83 11.42
C LEU A 228 17.73 15.91 11.23
N ASP A 229 18.33 17.08 11.44
CA ASP A 229 19.73 17.35 11.19
C ASP A 229 20.42 17.86 12.46
N VAL A 230 21.39 17.08 12.94
CA VAL A 230 22.27 17.44 14.06
C VAL A 230 23.60 18.03 13.57
N GLY A 231 23.68 18.41 12.29
CA GLY A 231 24.83 19.03 11.66
C GLY A 231 25.79 18.03 10.99
N PRO A 232 26.84 18.55 10.31
CA PRO A 232 27.79 17.73 9.54
C PRO A 232 28.52 16.69 10.39
N GLY A 233 28.76 16.97 11.66
CA GLY A 233 29.39 16.05 12.62
C GLY A 233 28.56 14.80 12.92
N GLY A 234 27.23 14.86 12.73
CA GLY A 234 26.31 13.74 12.98
C GLY A 234 26.18 12.73 11.85
N ARG A 235 26.86 12.94 10.72
CA ARG A 235 26.77 12.03 9.56
C ARG A 235 27.35 10.66 9.88
N ARG A 236 26.79 9.61 9.28
CA ARG A 236 27.23 8.21 9.48
C ARG A 236 28.69 7.97 9.06
N ALA A 237 29.24 8.81 8.20
CA ALA A 237 30.63 8.77 7.78
C ALA A 237 31.62 9.35 8.82
N SER A 238 31.12 10.11 9.80
CA SER A 238 31.93 10.72 10.86
C SER A 238 32.28 9.70 11.95
N SER A 239 33.37 9.94 12.68
CA SER A 239 33.79 9.09 13.80
C SER A 239 32.74 9.07 14.93
N ASN A 240 32.78 8.04 15.78
CA ASN A 240 31.86 7.93 16.92
C ASN A 240 31.97 9.13 17.87
N GLU A 241 33.18 9.63 18.08
CA GLU A 241 33.45 10.76 18.96
C GLU A 241 32.89 12.07 18.39
N THR A 242 33.13 12.33 17.09
CA THR A 242 32.57 13.51 16.41
C THR A 242 31.04 13.48 16.40
N ARG A 243 30.43 12.31 16.20
CA ARG A 243 28.96 12.16 16.27
C ARG A 243 28.42 12.44 17.66
N ARG A 244 29.10 11.94 18.71
CA ARG A 244 28.72 12.17 20.10
C ARG A 244 28.81 13.64 20.47
N GLU A 245 29.86 14.32 20.04
CA GLU A 245 30.05 15.75 20.30
C GLU A 245 29.01 16.60 19.58
N ALA A 246 28.74 16.32 18.29
CA ALA A 246 27.67 16.99 17.56
C ALA A 246 26.29 16.81 18.22
N ALA A 247 25.98 15.60 18.69
CA ALA A 247 24.74 15.33 19.42
C ALA A 247 24.66 16.12 20.74
N ARG A 248 25.75 16.18 21.51
CA ARG A 248 25.80 16.96 22.76
C ARG A 248 25.61 18.46 22.51
N GLN A 249 26.29 19.00 21.50
CA GLN A 249 26.15 20.41 21.11
C GLN A 249 24.72 20.71 20.66
N HIS A 250 24.10 19.80 19.92
CA HIS A 250 22.72 19.95 19.49
C HIS A 250 21.75 19.96 20.68
N LEU A 251 21.90 19.01 21.61
CA LEU A 251 21.08 18.93 22.82
C LEU A 251 21.27 20.16 23.73
N ALA A 252 22.49 20.67 23.84
CA ALA A 252 22.79 21.87 24.63
C ALA A 252 22.19 23.16 24.06
N ALA A 253 21.89 23.20 22.76
CA ALA A 253 21.23 24.34 22.11
C ALA A 253 19.70 24.37 22.31
N LEU A 254 19.11 23.27 22.79
CA LEU A 254 17.67 23.18 23.09
C LEU A 254 17.36 23.77 24.48
N PRO A 255 16.09 24.16 24.75
CA PRO A 255 15.73 24.77 26.02
C PRO A 255 16.08 23.90 27.23
N ALA A 256 16.85 24.46 28.18
CA ALA A 256 17.29 23.73 29.37
C ALA A 256 16.13 23.34 30.31
N GLN A 257 15.17 24.26 30.51
CA GLN A 257 13.93 23.98 31.24
C GLN A 257 12.84 23.57 30.25
N ALA A 258 12.67 22.27 30.06
CA ALA A 258 11.65 21.69 29.20
C ALA A 258 11.15 20.37 29.78
N THR A 259 9.97 19.93 29.35
CA THR A 259 9.60 18.52 29.45
C THR A 259 10.34 17.77 28.36
N TRP A 260 11.16 16.79 28.71
CA TRP A 260 11.95 15.99 27.78
C TRP A 260 11.33 14.60 27.61
N ILE A 261 11.06 14.19 26.37
CA ILE A 261 10.64 12.83 26.02
C ILE A 261 11.80 12.15 25.30
N TRP A 262 12.14 10.94 25.71
CA TRP A 262 13.05 10.04 25.01
C TRP A 262 12.30 8.77 24.66
N SER A 263 11.95 8.59 23.40
CA SER A 263 11.17 7.43 22.93
C SER A 263 12.01 6.50 22.06
N ASP A 264 11.76 5.21 22.20
CA ASP A 264 12.36 4.13 21.39
C ASP A 264 11.30 3.07 21.10
N GLY A 265 11.43 2.37 19.98
CA GLY A 265 10.56 1.25 19.63
C GLY A 265 11.22 0.22 18.74
N SER A 266 10.94 -1.04 19.04
CA SER A 266 11.51 -2.17 18.32
C SER A 266 10.45 -3.18 17.87
N ALA A 267 10.84 -4.02 16.92
CA ALA A 267 10.05 -5.15 16.46
C ALA A 267 10.98 -6.34 16.22
N ASP A 268 10.54 -7.52 16.65
CA ASP A 268 11.24 -8.78 16.46
C ASP A 268 11.44 -9.07 14.97
N ALA A 269 12.69 -9.31 14.59
CA ALA A 269 13.13 -9.46 13.20
C ALA A 269 12.67 -8.30 12.29
N GLY A 270 12.34 -7.13 12.86
CA GLY A 270 11.84 -5.95 12.17
C GLY A 270 10.39 -6.05 11.68
N VAL A 271 9.64 -7.11 12.01
CA VAL A 271 8.30 -7.36 11.43
C VAL A 271 7.25 -7.88 12.40
N ARG A 272 7.62 -8.35 13.60
CA ARG A 272 6.72 -9.04 14.53
C ARG A 272 6.83 -8.47 15.96
N ARG A 273 5.80 -8.71 16.78
CA ARG A 273 5.78 -8.42 18.23
C ARG A 273 6.41 -7.07 18.56
N GLY A 274 5.88 -6.01 17.95
CA GLY A 274 6.41 -4.68 18.15
C GLY A 274 6.05 -4.13 19.52
N GLY A 275 7.01 -3.49 20.17
CA GLY A 275 6.85 -2.79 21.45
C GLY A 275 7.61 -1.47 21.43
N GLY A 276 7.06 -0.48 22.10
CA GLY A 276 7.68 0.84 22.24
C GLY A 276 7.61 1.33 23.67
N GLY A 277 8.52 2.23 24.02
CA GLY A 277 8.53 2.86 25.32
C GLY A 277 9.14 4.25 25.27
N ALA A 278 8.89 5.04 26.31
CA ALA A 278 9.54 6.32 26.45
C ALA A 278 9.76 6.68 27.92
N VAL A 279 10.83 7.43 28.16
CA VAL A 279 11.11 8.08 29.44
C VAL A 279 10.83 9.58 29.28
N ILE A 280 10.12 10.15 30.25
CA ILE A 280 9.70 11.54 30.26
C ILE A 280 10.27 12.20 31.51
N PHE A 281 11.10 13.22 31.34
CA PHE A 281 11.54 14.09 32.42
C PHE A 281 10.68 15.35 32.39
N THR A 282 9.83 15.53 33.40
CA THR A 282 8.94 16.68 33.48
C THR A 282 9.72 17.92 33.94
N ALA A 283 9.20 19.11 33.61
CA ALA A 283 9.78 20.36 34.10
C ALA A 283 9.72 20.51 35.63
N SER A 284 8.85 19.75 36.32
CA SER A 284 8.78 19.69 37.79
C SER A 284 9.83 18.77 38.40
N GLY A 285 10.63 18.05 37.59
CA GLY A 285 11.67 17.13 38.06
C GLY A 285 11.21 15.70 38.29
N GLU A 286 9.98 15.34 37.90
CA GLU A 286 9.48 13.97 37.94
C GLU A 286 9.98 13.18 36.72
N THR A 287 10.21 11.88 36.92
CA THR A 287 10.50 10.94 35.83
C THR A 287 9.32 10.00 35.65
N LEU A 288 8.76 9.96 34.44
CA LEU A 288 7.66 9.08 34.07
C LEU A 288 8.12 8.11 33.00
N GLU A 289 7.58 6.90 33.04
CA GLU A 289 7.84 5.86 32.04
C GLU A 289 6.53 5.45 31.37
N VAL A 290 6.61 5.18 30.07
CA VAL A 290 5.49 4.64 29.30
C VAL A 290 5.96 3.44 28.51
N GLU A 291 5.12 2.41 28.47
CA GLU A 291 5.30 1.23 27.64
C GLU A 291 4.04 1.00 26.83
N VAL A 292 4.19 0.54 25.59
CA VAL A 292 3.07 0.34 24.69
C VAL A 292 3.31 -0.81 23.71
N ALA A 293 2.30 -1.67 23.57
CA ALA A 293 2.28 -2.68 22.53
C ALA A 293 1.97 -2.03 21.16
N ALA A 294 2.81 -2.31 20.15
CA ALA A 294 2.67 -1.79 18.78
C ALA A 294 2.05 -2.80 17.79
N GLY A 295 1.72 -4.01 18.28
CA GLY A 295 0.97 -5.04 17.55
C GLY A 295 1.80 -6.27 17.18
N GLY A 296 1.10 -7.37 16.86
CA GLY A 296 1.72 -8.65 16.50
C GLY A 296 2.50 -8.63 15.18
N LEU A 297 2.05 -7.82 14.20
CA LEU A 297 2.80 -7.45 13.01
C LEU A 297 3.13 -5.97 13.08
N CYS A 298 4.41 -5.63 13.12
CA CYS A 298 4.87 -4.28 13.38
C CYS A 298 6.25 -4.06 12.75
N SER A 299 6.46 -2.91 12.13
CA SER A 299 7.81 -2.46 11.76
C SER A 299 8.42 -1.67 12.91
N SER A 300 9.75 -1.59 12.99
CA SER A 300 10.43 -0.75 13.99
C SER A 300 9.94 0.71 13.92
N THR A 301 9.76 1.27 12.72
CA THR A 301 9.19 2.61 12.54
C THR A 301 7.78 2.76 13.12
N ARG A 302 6.96 1.70 13.05
CA ARG A 302 5.64 1.72 13.69
C ARG A 302 5.76 1.69 15.22
N ALA A 303 6.63 0.85 15.76
CA ALA A 303 6.86 0.78 17.21
C ALA A 303 7.30 2.14 17.79
N GLU A 304 8.21 2.81 17.11
CA GLU A 304 8.67 4.18 17.40
C GLU A 304 7.52 5.19 17.45
N LEU A 305 6.65 5.19 16.43
CA LEU A 305 5.48 6.08 16.40
C LEU A 305 4.50 5.78 17.55
N PHE A 306 4.36 4.51 17.94
CA PHE A 306 3.54 4.14 19.10
C PHE A 306 4.13 4.65 20.41
N ALA A 307 5.44 4.48 20.61
CA ALA A 307 6.17 4.99 21.77
C ALA A 307 6.00 6.51 21.91
N LEU A 308 6.28 7.25 20.83
CA LEU A 308 6.14 8.70 20.81
C LEU A 308 4.69 9.13 21.09
N ARG A 309 3.70 8.47 20.48
CA ARG A 309 2.29 8.77 20.74
C ARG A 309 1.91 8.54 22.20
N ALA A 310 2.36 7.44 22.80
CA ALA A 310 2.07 7.13 24.20
C ALA A 310 2.66 8.20 25.12
N ALA A 311 3.91 8.61 24.87
CA ALA A 311 4.57 9.66 25.62
C ALA A 311 3.86 11.02 25.49
N LEU A 312 3.50 11.42 24.27
CA LEU A 312 2.77 12.67 24.03
C LEU A 312 1.40 12.68 24.72
N LYS A 313 0.67 11.56 24.69
CA LYS A 313 -0.59 11.44 25.44
C LYS A 313 -0.38 11.62 26.94
N ARG A 314 0.64 10.97 27.50
CA ARG A 314 0.97 11.07 28.93
C ARG A 314 1.28 12.52 29.35
N VAL A 315 2.01 13.25 28.51
CA VAL A 315 2.35 14.67 28.74
C VAL A 315 1.16 15.60 28.53
N ARG A 316 0.28 15.31 27.56
CA ARG A 316 -0.93 16.12 27.32
C ARG A 316 -1.84 16.17 28.55
N ASP A 317 -1.91 15.07 29.29
CA ASP A 317 -2.77 14.96 30.47
C ASP A 317 -2.18 15.69 31.71
N GLU A 318 -0.92 16.13 31.64
CA GLU A 318 -0.23 16.97 32.65
C GLU A 318 0.29 18.28 32.01
N PRO A 319 -0.59 19.27 31.82
CA PRO A 319 -0.23 20.51 31.14
C PRO A 319 0.83 21.29 31.93
N SER A 320 1.82 21.79 31.21
CA SER A 320 2.92 22.61 31.75
C SER A 320 3.27 23.71 30.75
N PRO A 321 3.52 24.95 31.21
CA PRO A 321 3.92 26.05 30.33
C PRO A 321 5.36 25.91 29.80
N ALA A 322 6.14 24.95 30.30
CA ALA A 322 7.49 24.72 29.81
C ALA A 322 7.46 24.30 28.32
N PRO A 323 8.53 24.52 27.54
CA PRO A 323 8.69 23.87 26.24
C PRO A 323 8.63 22.34 26.33
N LEU A 324 8.20 21.69 25.25
CA LEU A 324 8.23 20.23 25.10
C LEU A 324 9.28 19.85 24.05
N VAL A 325 10.21 18.98 24.43
CA VAL A 325 11.24 18.45 23.54
C VAL A 325 11.10 16.94 23.48
N ALA A 326 10.89 16.39 22.29
CA ALA A 326 10.81 14.94 22.07
C ALA A 326 11.96 14.46 21.18
N CYS A 327 12.69 13.47 21.69
CA CYS A 327 13.84 12.86 21.07
C CYS A 327 13.50 11.41 20.67
N SER A 328 13.77 11.06 19.42
CA SER A 328 13.74 9.69 18.88
C SER A 328 14.92 9.56 17.93
N ASP A 329 15.56 8.39 17.91
CA ASP A 329 16.65 8.09 16.96
C ASP A 329 16.11 7.57 15.61
N SER A 330 14.79 7.37 15.50
CA SER A 330 14.10 6.94 14.29
C SER A 330 13.92 8.08 13.29
N ARG A 331 14.94 8.29 12.46
CA ARG A 331 14.86 9.20 11.31
C ARG A 331 13.67 8.91 10.41
N ALA A 332 13.25 7.65 10.27
CA ALA A 332 12.09 7.28 9.47
C ALA A 332 10.77 7.79 10.08
N ALA A 333 10.59 7.64 11.39
CA ALA A 333 9.40 8.13 12.09
C ALA A 333 9.34 9.67 12.08
N LEU A 334 10.45 10.33 12.40
CA LEU A 334 10.54 11.78 12.38
C LEU A 334 10.34 12.35 10.97
N SER A 335 10.91 11.71 9.93
CA SER A 335 10.73 12.15 8.55
C SER A 335 9.27 12.05 8.11
N LEU A 336 8.56 10.97 8.49
CA LEU A 336 7.13 10.81 8.23
C LEU A 336 6.30 11.93 8.88
N LEU A 337 6.61 12.28 10.13
CA LEU A 337 5.88 13.34 10.83
C LEU A 337 6.23 14.74 10.29
N SER A 338 7.50 14.98 9.96
CA SER A 338 7.99 16.27 9.43
C SER A 338 7.35 16.69 8.10
N ALA A 339 6.75 15.74 7.36
CA ALA A 339 6.00 16.03 6.14
C ALA A 339 4.75 16.92 6.40
N GLY A 340 4.33 17.05 7.66
CA GLY A 340 3.23 17.92 8.09
C GLY A 340 1.95 17.14 8.39
N ALA A 341 1.04 17.81 9.11
CA ALA A 341 -0.23 17.25 9.55
C ALA A 341 -1.09 16.69 8.40
N ALA A 342 -1.20 17.44 7.30
CA ALA A 342 -2.02 17.07 6.14
C ALA A 342 -1.38 16.00 5.25
N ALA A 343 -0.07 15.79 5.36
CA ALA A 343 0.66 14.77 4.60
C ALA A 343 0.55 13.37 5.22
N GLN A 344 -0.05 13.25 6.41
CA GLN A 344 -0.18 11.98 7.11
C GLN A 344 -1.13 11.05 6.35
N THR A 345 -0.70 9.81 6.14
CA THR A 345 -1.47 8.76 5.46
C THR A 345 -1.85 7.59 6.37
N THR A 346 -1.34 7.60 7.60
CA THR A 346 -1.59 6.56 8.61
C THR A 346 -2.39 7.14 9.77
N THR A 347 -3.20 6.29 10.41
CA THR A 347 -3.99 6.68 11.58
C THR A 347 -3.11 7.05 12.77
N ILE A 348 -1.96 6.36 12.94
CA ILE A 348 -0.98 6.68 13.98
C ILE A 348 -0.34 8.05 13.77
N GLY A 349 0.11 8.37 12.54
CA GLY A 349 0.72 9.66 12.23
C GLY A 349 -0.27 10.82 12.41
N ALA A 350 -1.51 10.63 11.95
CA ALA A 350 -2.57 11.61 12.19
C ALA A 350 -2.91 11.77 13.68
N ALA A 351 -2.92 10.69 14.46
CA ALA A 351 -3.16 10.75 15.90
C ALA A 351 -2.04 11.47 16.67
N ILE A 352 -0.78 11.28 16.27
CA ILE A 352 0.36 12.04 16.83
C ILE A 352 0.18 13.52 16.54
N TRP A 353 -0.09 13.90 15.29
CA TRP A 353 -0.32 15.30 14.92
C TRP A 353 -1.49 15.93 15.68
N ARG A 354 -2.62 15.23 15.84
CA ARG A 354 -3.73 15.73 16.67
C ARG A 354 -3.30 15.98 18.12
N THR A 355 -2.49 15.08 18.68
CA THR A 355 -1.99 15.21 20.05
C THR A 355 -1.00 16.37 20.17
N LEU A 356 -0.12 16.56 19.18
CA LEU A 356 0.81 17.70 19.15
C LEU A 356 0.09 19.04 19.04
N LEU A 357 -0.94 19.13 18.18
CA LEU A 357 -1.75 20.35 18.05
C LEU A 357 -2.51 20.66 19.34
N ASP A 358 -3.11 19.65 19.98
CA ASP A 358 -3.80 19.81 21.26
C ASP A 358 -2.85 20.25 22.38
N ILE A 359 -1.62 19.71 22.42
CA ILE A 359 -0.58 20.18 23.36
C ILE A 359 -0.20 21.64 23.06
N ALA A 360 -0.03 22.00 21.79
CA ALA A 360 0.35 23.34 21.37
C ALA A 360 -0.73 24.40 21.70
N GLU A 361 -2.01 24.04 21.63
CA GLU A 361 -3.12 24.94 21.98
C GLU A 361 -3.25 25.17 23.50
N ARG A 362 -2.77 24.23 24.32
CA ARG A 362 -2.88 24.27 25.79
C ARG A 362 -1.68 24.90 26.50
N ARG A 363 -0.63 25.28 25.79
CA ARG A 363 0.64 25.78 26.36
C ARG A 363 0.86 27.26 26.13
#